data_AF-A0A2H5WLW8-F1
#
_entry.id   AF-A0A2H5WLW8-F1
#
_cell.length_a   1.000
_cell.length_b   1.000
_cell.length_c   1.000
_cell.angle_alpha   90.00
_cell.angle_beta   90.00
_cell.angle_gamma   90.00
#
_symmetry.space_group_name_H-M   'P 1'
#
loop_
_entity.id
_entity.type
_entity.pdbx_description
1 polymer ?
#
loop_
_entity_poly.entity_id
_entity_poly.type
_entity_poly.pdbx_seq_one_letter_code
_entity_poly.pdbx_strand_id
1 'polypeptide(L)'
;MAAAGARRIIFTNIAQDGTLQGLELAPLKALLEAVHIPVIASGGVRDLRDIEALQQLRRDTNLEGVIVGKALYEGTLPDTVWENQ
;
A
#
# COMPACT_ATOMS: atom_id res chain seq x y z
N MET A 1 -2.34 13.30 14.55
CA MET A 1 -3.39 12.36 14.08
C MET A 1 -3.57 11.17 15.02
N ALA A 2 -2.58 10.29 15.18
CA ALA A 2 -2.69 9.12 16.08
C ALA A 2 -2.98 9.52 17.55
N ALA A 3 -2.22 10.48 18.09
CA ALA A 3 -2.44 11.02 19.44
C ALA A 3 -3.80 11.75 19.61
N ALA A 4 -4.45 12.13 18.51
CA ALA A 4 -5.77 12.77 18.52
C ALA A 4 -6.93 11.75 18.43
N GLY A 5 -6.65 10.44 18.53
CA GLY A 5 -7.66 9.38 18.56
C GLY A 5 -7.90 8.66 17.22
N ALA A 6 -7.18 9.01 16.16
CA ALA A 6 -7.25 8.26 14.90
C ALA A 6 -6.83 6.79 15.11
N ARG A 7 -7.62 5.85 14.60
CA ARG A 7 -7.39 4.41 14.77
C ARG A 7 -6.70 3.75 13.57
N ARG A 8 -6.62 4.44 12.44
CA ARG A 8 -6.02 3.96 11.19
C ARG A 8 -5.64 5.13 10.31
N ILE A 9 -4.61 4.94 9.48
CA ILE A 9 -4.21 5.89 8.45
C ILE A 9 -4.34 5.23 7.08
N ILE A 10 -4.93 5.95 6.12
CA ILE A 10 -4.78 5.63 4.70
C ILE A 10 -3.72 6.59 4.17
N PHE A 11 -2.63 6.04 3.65
CA PHE A 11 -1.52 6.80 3.10
C PHE A 11 -1.53 6.70 1.58
N THR A 12 -1.80 7.82 0.91
CA THR A 12 -1.74 7.92 -0.54
C THR A 12 -0.44 8.60 -0.96
N ASN A 13 0.41 7.91 -1.73
CA ASN A 13 1.53 8.57 -2.39
C ASN A 13 1.05 9.25 -3.69
N ILE A 14 0.73 10.54 -3.59
CA ILE A 14 0.19 11.34 -4.70
C ILE A 14 1.16 11.39 -5.89
N ALA A 15 2.47 11.37 -5.65
CA ALA A 15 3.46 11.41 -6.73
C ALA A 15 3.42 10.16 -7.64
N GLN A 16 2.94 9.03 -7.10
CA GLN A 16 2.85 7.75 -7.80
C GLN A 16 1.42 7.34 -8.14
N ASP A 17 0.42 8.12 -7.71
CA ASP A 17 -0.97 7.75 -7.92
C ASP A 17 -1.34 7.87 -9.41
N GLY A 18 -1.89 6.79 -9.97
CA GLY A 18 -2.23 6.70 -11.40
C GLY A 18 -1.07 6.63 -12.40
N THR A 19 0.20 6.64 -11.93
CA THR A 19 1.38 6.64 -12.83
C THR A 19 1.73 5.25 -13.36
N LEU A 20 1.37 4.18 -12.65
CA LEU A 20 1.84 2.80 -12.89
C LEU A 20 3.38 2.69 -12.91
N GLN A 21 4.09 3.55 -12.18
CA GLN A 21 5.56 3.48 -12.11
C GLN A 21 6.05 2.53 -10.99
N GLY A 22 5.14 2.00 -10.18
CA GLY A 22 5.44 1.12 -9.04
C GLY A 22 5.45 1.87 -7.72
N LEU A 23 5.54 1.11 -6.62
CA LEU A 23 5.50 1.69 -5.29
C LEU A 23 6.82 2.36 -4.90
N GLU A 24 6.71 3.58 -4.37
CA GLU A 24 7.81 4.20 -3.65
C GLU A 24 7.69 3.87 -2.15
N LEU A 25 8.49 2.90 -1.70
CA LEU A 25 8.37 2.35 -0.35
C LEU A 25 8.96 3.24 0.74
N ALA A 26 9.88 4.16 0.42
CA ALA A 26 10.60 4.94 1.43
C ALA A 26 9.65 5.85 2.26
N PRO A 27 8.74 6.64 1.65
CA PRO A 27 7.76 7.42 2.42
C PRO A 27 6.82 6.55 3.26
N LEU A 28 6.40 5.40 2.72
CA LEU A 28 5.54 4.45 3.44
C LEU A 28 6.26 3.87 4.66
N LYS A 29 7.52 3.44 4.51
CA LYS A 29 8.34 2.92 5.62
C LYS A 29 8.53 3.96 6.73
N ALA A 30 8.86 5.20 6.35
CA ALA A 30 9.00 6.29 7.32
C ALA A 30 7.70 6.53 8.11
N LEU A 31 6.53 6.42 7.47
CA LEU A 31 5.24 6.50 8.17
C LEU A 31 5.01 5.32 9.10
N LEU A 32 5.27 4.09 8.64
CA LEU A 32 5.09 2.86 9.43
C LEU A 32 5.98 2.86 10.69
N GLU A 33 7.19 3.41 10.61
CA GLU A 33 8.09 3.58 11.76
C GLU A 33 7.58 4.65 12.74
N ALA A 34 6.91 5.69 12.25
CA ALA A 34 6.48 6.84 13.04
C ALA A 34 5.16 6.63 13.81
N VAL A 35 4.36 5.61 13.47
CA VAL A 35 3.04 5.39 14.08
C VAL A 35 2.84 3.94 14.48
N HIS A 36 2.07 3.72 15.56
CA HIS A 36 1.71 2.37 16.02
C HIS A 36 0.29 1.94 15.63
N ILE A 37 -0.47 2.80 14.94
CA ILE A 37 -1.81 2.48 14.46
C ILE A 37 -1.75 1.87 13.05
N PRO A 38 -2.68 0.97 12.67
CA PRO A 38 -2.72 0.37 11.35
C PRO A 38 -2.62 1.40 10.20
N VAL A 39 -1.86 1.05 9.16
CA VAL A 39 -1.70 1.85 7.95
C VAL A 39 -2.19 1.06 6.75
N ILE A 40 -2.95 1.69 5.85
CA ILE A 40 -3.31 1.16 4.53
C ILE A 40 -2.56 1.98 3.48
N ALA A 41 -1.79 1.32 2.63
CA ALA A 41 -1.12 1.97 1.50
C ALA A 41 -2.10 2.25 0.35
N SER A 42 -1.90 3.33 -0.40
CA SER A 42 -2.71 3.69 -1.57
C SER A 42 -1.87 4.43 -2.61
N GLY A 43 -2.14 4.16 -3.88
CA GLY A 43 -1.46 4.77 -5.03
C GLY A 43 -0.15 4.08 -5.40
N GLY A 44 0.13 3.98 -6.70
CA GLY A 44 1.40 3.48 -7.24
C GLY A 44 1.49 1.97 -7.51
N VAL A 45 0.54 1.15 -7.07
CA VAL A 45 0.53 -0.30 -7.40
C VAL A 45 0.43 -0.49 -8.92
N ARG A 46 1.35 -1.28 -9.48
CA ARG A 46 1.43 -1.62 -10.90
C ARG A 46 1.12 -3.09 -11.16
N ASP A 47 1.71 -4.01 -10.40
CA ASP A 47 1.64 -5.45 -10.70
C ASP A 47 1.81 -6.31 -9.43
N LEU A 48 1.83 -7.65 -9.60
CA LEU A 48 2.00 -8.61 -8.51
C LEU A 48 3.27 -8.39 -7.68
N ARG A 49 4.36 -7.87 -8.26
CA ARG A 49 5.62 -7.65 -7.53
C ARG A 49 5.46 -6.56 -6.48
N ASP A 50 4.63 -5.55 -6.75
CA ASP A 50 4.30 -4.51 -5.77
C ASP A 50 3.51 -5.12 -4.59
N ILE A 51 2.59 -6.05 -4.87
CA ILE A 51 1.86 -6.78 -3.83
C ILE A 51 2.81 -7.62 -2.98
N GLU A 52 3.72 -8.36 -3.60
CA GLU A 52 4.75 -9.16 -2.90
C GLU A 52 5.65 -8.28 -2.02
N ALA A 53 6.09 -7.11 -2.52
CA ALA A 53 6.89 -6.17 -1.75
C ALA A 53 6.13 -5.63 -0.52
N LEU A 54 4.83 -5.35 -0.66
CA LEU A 54 3.99 -4.96 0.47
C LEU A 54 3.74 -6.10 1.46
N GLN A 55 3.57 -7.34 0.99
CA GLN A 55 3.45 -8.51 1.87
C GLN A 55 4.72 -8.71 2.69
N GLN A 56 5.90 -8.55 2.10
CA GLN A 56 7.16 -8.59 2.82
C GLN A 56 7.23 -7.48 3.87
N LEU A 57 6.89 -6.24 3.49
CA LEU A 57 6.88 -5.10 4.40
C LEU A 57 5.90 -5.29 5.57
N ARG A 58 4.74 -5.89 5.32
CA ARG A 58 3.72 -6.18 6.34
C ARG A 58 4.20 -7.12 7.45
N ARG A 59 5.16 -8.01 7.20
CA ARG A 59 5.60 -8.99 8.20
C ARG A 59 6.16 -8.34 9.47
N ASP A 60 6.82 -7.18 9.31
CA ASP A 60 7.56 -6.51 10.38
C ASP A 60 6.99 -5.11 10.69
N THR A 61 5.81 -4.77 10.15
CA THR A 61 5.21 -3.44 10.32
C THR A 61 3.71 -3.51 10.60
N ASN A 62 3.12 -2.37 10.96
CA ASN A 62 1.68 -2.16 11.12
C ASN A 62 0.94 -1.89 9.79
N LEU A 63 1.52 -2.28 8.64
CA LEU A 63 0.85 -2.24 7.36
C LEU A 63 -0.28 -3.28 7.34
N GLU A 64 -1.52 -2.82 7.22
CA GLU A 64 -2.71 -3.67 7.28
C GLU A 64 -3.19 -4.11 5.90
N GLY A 65 -2.97 -3.27 4.88
CA GLY A 65 -3.41 -3.58 3.53
C GLY A 65 -3.05 -2.51 2.51
N VAL A 66 -3.60 -2.64 1.31
CA VAL A 66 -3.39 -1.74 0.19
C VAL A 66 -4.68 -1.51 -0.59
N ILE A 67 -4.88 -0.29 -1.08
CA ILE A 67 -5.93 0.07 -2.03
C ILE A 67 -5.31 0.04 -3.43
N VAL A 68 -5.91 -0.75 -4.32
CA VAL A 68 -5.49 -0.88 -5.73
C VAL A 68 -6.55 -0.28 -6.63
N GLY A 69 -6.13 0.60 -7.54
CA GLY A 69 -6.99 1.24 -8.54
C GLY A 69 -6.57 0.83 -9.96
N LYS A 70 -5.86 1.75 -10.65
CA LYS A 70 -5.53 1.65 -12.08
C LYS A 70 -4.96 0.29 -12.53
N ALA A 71 -4.13 -0.37 -11.74
CA ALA A 71 -3.58 -1.68 -12.11
C ALA A 71 -4.63 -2.78 -12.33
N LEU A 72 -5.76 -2.74 -11.61
CA LEU A 72 -6.88 -3.65 -11.84
C LEU A 72 -7.61 -3.29 -13.13
N TYR A 73 -7.91 -2.00 -13.34
CA TYR A 73 -8.59 -1.54 -14.54
C TYR A 73 -7.79 -1.78 -15.83
N GLU A 74 -6.46 -1.69 -15.77
CA GLU A 74 -5.55 -1.91 -16.89
C GLU A 74 -5.11 -3.39 -17.01
N GLY A 75 -5.53 -4.26 -16.08
CA GLY A 75 -5.20 -5.67 -16.07
C GLY A 75 -3.72 -6.01 -15.80
N THR A 76 -2.92 -5.03 -15.37
CA THR A 76 -1.51 -5.25 -15.00
C THR A 76 -1.38 -5.97 -13.65
N LEU A 77 -2.40 -5.82 -12.79
CA LEU A 77 -2.67 -6.73 -11.70
C LEU A 77 -3.90 -7.59 -12.09
N PRO A 78 -3.77 -8.91 -12.19
CA PRO A 78 -4.88 -9.75 -12.63
C PRO A 78 -5.96 -9.84 -11.55
N ASP A 79 -7.23 -9.90 -11.98
CA ASP A 79 -8.39 -10.03 -11.09
C ASP A 79 -8.42 -11.33 -10.27
N THR A 80 -7.53 -12.29 -10.57
CA THR A 80 -7.34 -13.53 -9.81
C THR A 80 -6.42 -13.38 -8.60
N VAL A 81 -5.86 -12.18 -8.35
CA VAL A 81 -4.93 -11.92 -7.23
C VAL A 81 -5.53 -12.21 -5.85
N TRP A 82 -6.85 -12.30 -5.74
CA TRP A 82 -7.58 -12.57 -4.50
C TRP A 82 -7.82 -14.06 -4.23
N GLU A 83 -7.57 -14.94 -5.20
CA GLU A 83 -7.95 -16.37 -5.11
C GLU A 83 -7.05 -17.18 -4.16
N ASN A 84 -5.89 -16.64 -3.77
CA ASN A 84 -4.87 -17.34 -2.96
C ASN A 84 -4.43 -16.55 -1.70
N GLN A 85 -5.30 -15.68 -1.15
CA GLN A 85 -5.02 -14.90 0.06
C GLN A 85 -5.18 -15.73 1.34
#